data_AF-A0A7S0AL20-F1
#
_entry.id   AF-A0A7S0AL20-F1
#
_cell.length_a   1.000
_cell.length_b   1.000
_cell.length_c   1.000
_cell.angle_alpha   90.00
_cell.angle_beta   90.00
_cell.angle_gamma   90.00
#
_symmetry.space_group_name_H-M   'P 1'
#
loop_
_entity.id
_entity.type
_entity.pdbx_description
1 polymer ?
#
loop_
_entity_poly.entity_id
_entity_poly.type
_entity_poly.pdbx_seq_one_letter_code
_entity_poly.pdbx_strand_id
1 'polypeptide(L)'
;MPDAGPASNEDTLGGFEGLCEVPHEVAAALRAVAARPDELRSFRPHALARTALAAASVTPVNTEVLTAVCKQVAATDADGLAEYDPGDLTALVWALAAASHRDVAVMAAVGWQLAERAWEFCTDDLAKVVLAFAELRLSHQAMMATVSMEVMWKIDQFSAHSLAQVAESCARLDYCKEPMFDWLAARVIGRMEDYCPEDLASVMWAFAQASIKHEALCNSVAAEVGRRMPELEECEFSRLVWAFDKLGVAPRSITQPLFHPDFNPHD
;
A
#
# COMPACT_ATOMS: atom_id res chain seq x y z
N MET A 1 -10.15 21.76 -2.39
CA MET A 1 -9.50 20.95 -1.35
C MET A 1 -10.59 20.43 -0.42
N PRO A 2 -10.97 19.16 -0.49
CA PRO A 2 -11.57 18.51 0.66
C PRO A 2 -10.43 18.07 1.58
N ASP A 3 -10.54 18.51 2.82
CA ASP A 3 -9.69 18.16 3.94
C ASP A 3 -9.90 16.66 4.23
N ALA A 4 -8.88 15.84 3.96
CA ALA A 4 -8.87 14.44 4.35
C ALA A 4 -8.63 14.39 5.86
N GLY A 5 -9.72 14.53 6.62
CA GLY A 5 -9.75 14.24 8.05
C GLY A 5 -9.17 12.84 8.31
N PRO A 6 -8.61 12.60 9.50
CA PRO A 6 -8.05 11.29 9.83
C PRO A 6 -9.13 10.24 9.63
N ALA A 7 -8.88 9.31 8.71
CA ALA A 7 -9.78 8.22 8.42
C ALA A 7 -10.18 7.54 9.74
N SER A 8 -11.49 7.41 9.94
CA SER A 8 -12.11 6.60 10.97
C SER A 8 -11.39 5.25 11.02
N ASN A 9 -10.92 4.81 12.19
CA ASN A 9 -10.20 3.53 12.34
C ASN A 9 -10.94 2.32 11.73
N GLU A 10 -12.26 2.41 11.50
CA GLU A 10 -13.06 1.39 10.82
C GLU A 10 -12.87 1.36 9.29
N ASP A 11 -12.68 2.52 8.64
CA ASP A 11 -12.51 2.60 7.17
C ASP A 11 -11.10 2.20 6.73
N THR A 12 -10.08 2.46 7.56
CA THR A 12 -8.72 2.00 7.28
C THR A 12 -8.61 0.49 7.29
N LEU A 13 -9.45 -0.22 8.07
CA LEU A 13 -9.36 -1.68 8.22
C LEU A 13 -10.15 -2.45 7.14
N GLY A 14 -11.01 -1.78 6.37
CA GLY A 14 -11.87 -2.40 5.36
C GLY A 14 -11.12 -3.00 4.15
N GLY A 15 -9.88 -2.58 3.90
CA GLY A 15 -9.02 -3.08 2.81
C GLY A 15 -7.95 -4.10 3.23
N PHE A 16 -7.91 -4.52 4.50
CA PHE A 16 -6.85 -5.39 5.02
C PHE A 16 -7.19 -6.89 4.84
N GLU A 17 -6.90 -7.44 3.65
CA GLU A 17 -6.92 -8.90 3.44
C GLU A 17 -5.96 -9.60 4.44
N GLY A 18 -6.52 -10.46 5.30
CA GLY A 18 -5.77 -11.35 6.20
C GLY A 18 -5.96 -11.14 7.70
N LEU A 19 -6.71 -10.12 8.13
CA LEU A 19 -7.05 -9.89 9.55
C LEU A 19 -8.34 -10.63 9.94
N CYS A 20 -8.37 -11.96 9.80
CA CYS A 20 -9.48 -12.75 10.33
C CYS A 20 -9.54 -12.66 11.87
N GLU A 21 -10.74 -12.81 12.45
CA GLU A 21 -10.98 -12.81 13.90
C GLU A 21 -9.88 -13.56 14.65
N VAL A 22 -9.09 -12.81 15.42
CA VAL A 22 -7.95 -13.36 16.13
C VAL A 22 -8.47 -14.24 17.27
N PRO A 23 -8.10 -15.55 17.33
CA PRO A 23 -8.57 -16.44 18.39
C PRO A 23 -8.29 -15.85 19.78
N HIS A 24 -9.21 -16.01 20.73
CA HIS A 24 -9.06 -15.50 22.10
C HIS A 24 -7.75 -15.95 22.77
N GLU A 25 -7.20 -17.10 22.37
CA GLU A 25 -5.91 -17.62 22.82
C GLU A 25 -4.74 -16.70 22.42
N VAL A 26 -4.76 -16.15 21.21
CA VAL A 26 -3.73 -15.23 20.72
C VAL A 26 -3.80 -13.89 21.46
N ALA A 27 -5.00 -13.38 21.75
CA ALA A 27 -5.17 -12.18 22.56
C ALA A 27 -4.72 -12.37 24.02
N ALA A 28 -4.86 -13.58 24.57
CA ALA A 28 -4.34 -13.93 25.89
C ALA A 28 -2.80 -14.05 25.88
N ALA A 29 -2.23 -14.69 24.85
CA ALA A 29 -0.79 -14.81 24.66
C ALA A 29 -0.13 -13.43 24.51
N LEU A 30 -0.72 -12.51 23.73
CA LEU A 30 -0.22 -11.14 23.57
C LEU A 30 -0.24 -10.36 24.88
N ARG A 31 -1.25 -10.56 25.74
CA ARG A 31 -1.27 -9.97 27.09
C ARG A 31 -0.17 -10.53 28.00
N ALA A 32 0.13 -11.82 27.90
CA ALA A 32 1.23 -12.44 28.63
C ALA A 32 2.59 -11.89 28.17
N VAL A 33 2.78 -11.71 26.87
CA VAL A 33 3.98 -11.11 26.28
C VAL A 33 4.12 -9.64 26.68
N ALA A 34 3.02 -8.87 26.69
CA ALA A 34 3.02 -7.49 27.19
C ALA A 34 3.48 -7.39 28.66
N ALA A 35 3.09 -8.36 29.48
CA ALA A 35 3.51 -8.43 30.89
C ALA A 35 4.98 -8.83 31.07
N ARG A 36 5.63 -9.40 30.03
CA ARG A 36 7.02 -9.89 30.08
C ARG A 36 7.77 -9.58 28.79
N PRO A 37 8.06 -8.30 28.52
CA PRO A 37 8.71 -7.88 27.28
C PRO A 37 10.13 -8.44 27.11
N ASP A 38 10.79 -8.84 28.19
CA ASP A 38 12.12 -9.47 28.12
C ASP A 38 12.12 -10.82 27.40
N GLU A 39 10.99 -11.54 27.37
CA GLU A 39 10.88 -12.82 26.66
C GLU A 39 11.01 -12.64 25.14
N LEU A 40 10.66 -11.46 24.60
CA LEU A 40 10.80 -11.12 23.17
C LEU A 40 12.24 -11.16 22.69
N ARG A 41 13.24 -10.99 23.57
CA ARG A 41 14.66 -11.09 23.21
C ARG A 41 15.08 -12.48 22.74
N SER A 42 14.34 -13.50 23.17
CA SER A 42 14.62 -14.89 22.81
C SER A 42 13.91 -15.33 21.53
N PHE A 43 13.04 -14.49 20.98
CA PHE A 43 12.22 -14.84 19.84
C PHE A 43 13.04 -14.75 18.55
N ARG A 44 12.81 -15.71 17.65
CA ARG A 44 13.38 -15.66 16.29
C ARG A 44 12.75 -14.51 15.49
N PRO A 45 13.44 -13.96 14.48
CA PRO A 45 12.91 -12.95 13.56
C PRO A 45 11.48 -13.22 13.07
N HIS A 46 11.22 -14.44 12.58
CA HIS A 46 9.89 -14.88 12.16
C HIS A 46 8.82 -14.80 13.26
N ALA A 47 9.17 -15.23 14.47
CA ALA A 47 8.24 -15.15 15.60
C ALA A 47 7.95 -13.69 15.98
N LEU A 48 8.96 -12.82 15.95
CA LEU A 48 8.81 -11.39 16.23
C LEU A 48 7.88 -10.71 15.22
N ALA A 49 8.12 -10.92 13.92
CA ALA A 49 7.27 -10.37 12.85
C ALA A 49 5.80 -10.81 13.00
N ARG A 50 5.59 -12.10 13.30
CA ARG A 50 4.24 -12.63 13.52
C ARG A 50 3.59 -12.11 14.79
N THR A 51 4.35 -11.89 15.86
CA THR A 51 3.81 -11.25 17.07
C THR A 51 3.41 -9.81 16.83
N ALA A 52 4.19 -9.06 16.04
CA ALA A 52 3.82 -7.70 15.64
C ALA A 52 2.53 -7.70 14.84
N LEU A 53 2.44 -8.58 13.83
CA LEU A 53 1.23 -8.71 13.02
C LEU A 53 0.03 -9.08 13.87
N ALA A 54 0.14 -10.10 14.72
CA ALA A 54 -0.93 -10.49 15.63
C ALA A 54 -1.34 -9.36 16.60
N ALA A 55 -0.37 -8.57 17.09
CA ALA A 55 -0.65 -7.43 17.95
C ALA A 55 -1.42 -6.31 17.22
N ALA A 56 -1.16 -6.12 15.92
CA ALA A 56 -1.90 -5.21 15.06
C ALA A 56 -3.29 -5.73 14.69
N SER A 57 -3.48 -7.06 14.63
CA SER A 57 -4.76 -7.68 14.25
C SER A 57 -5.81 -7.75 15.37
N VAL A 58 -5.41 -7.62 16.64
CA VAL A 58 -6.38 -7.69 17.77
C VAL A 58 -7.10 -6.36 17.93
N THR A 59 -8.40 -6.41 18.26
CA THR A 59 -9.20 -5.23 18.62
C THR A 59 -9.49 -5.22 20.13
N PRO A 60 -9.05 -4.21 20.90
CA PRO A 60 -8.23 -3.07 20.50
C PRO A 60 -6.75 -3.45 20.22
N VAL A 61 -6.11 -2.70 19.32
CA VAL A 61 -4.71 -2.91 18.92
C VAL A 61 -3.78 -2.91 20.13
N ASN A 62 -2.91 -3.92 20.23
CA ASN A 62 -1.98 -4.05 21.35
C ASN A 62 -0.69 -3.25 21.10
N THR A 63 -0.75 -1.96 21.42
CA THR A 63 0.35 -1.01 21.21
C THR A 63 1.55 -1.27 22.12
N GLU A 64 1.36 -1.89 23.28
CA GLU A 64 2.45 -2.25 24.21
C GLU A 64 3.38 -3.29 23.61
N VAL A 65 2.80 -4.36 23.03
CA VAL A 65 3.57 -5.41 22.35
C VAL A 65 4.27 -4.85 21.13
N LEU A 66 3.59 -4.04 20.31
CA LEU A 66 4.20 -3.39 19.15
C LEU A 66 5.40 -2.54 19.54
N THR A 67 5.25 -1.70 20.57
CA THR A 67 6.35 -0.87 21.08
C THR A 67 7.51 -1.72 21.60
N ALA A 68 7.24 -2.84 22.25
CA ALA A 68 8.27 -3.76 22.75
C ALA A 68 9.02 -4.45 21.59
N VAL A 69 8.30 -4.89 20.55
CA VAL A 69 8.91 -5.44 19.32
C VAL A 69 9.75 -4.37 18.64
N CYS A 70 9.25 -3.15 18.47
CA CYS A 70 10.01 -2.05 17.88
C CYS A 70 11.31 -1.76 18.65
N LYS A 71 11.27 -1.73 19.98
CA LYS A 71 12.48 -1.56 20.81
C LYS A 71 13.48 -2.69 20.61
N GLN A 72 13.01 -3.93 20.46
CA GLN A 72 13.88 -5.06 20.21
C GLN A 72 14.53 -4.95 18.83
N VAL A 73 13.75 -4.65 17.79
CA VAL A 73 14.24 -4.48 16.42
C VAL A 73 15.22 -3.31 16.32
N ALA A 74 14.96 -2.20 17.01
CA ALA A 74 15.85 -1.05 17.06
C ALA A 74 17.14 -1.29 17.87
N ALA A 75 17.14 -2.27 18.78
CA ALA A 75 18.33 -2.68 19.52
C ALA A 75 19.21 -3.68 18.74
N THR A 76 18.65 -4.31 17.71
CA THR A 76 19.38 -5.18 16.79
C THR A 76 20.24 -4.33 15.85
N ASP A 77 21.44 -4.81 15.56
CA ASP A 77 22.31 -4.21 14.55
C ASP A 77 21.87 -4.56 13.12
N ALA A 78 22.57 -4.00 12.13
CA ALA A 78 22.29 -4.30 10.72
C ALA A 78 22.45 -5.80 10.40
N ASP A 79 23.37 -6.50 11.07
CA ASP A 79 23.62 -7.92 10.86
C ASP A 79 22.46 -8.78 11.38
N GLY A 80 21.90 -8.47 12.54
CA GLY A 80 20.73 -9.20 13.06
C GLY A 80 19.44 -8.89 12.30
N LEU A 81 19.32 -7.70 11.69
CA LEU A 81 18.23 -7.41 10.75
C LEU A 81 18.35 -8.19 9.44
N ALA A 82 19.57 -8.54 9.02
CA ALA A 82 19.79 -9.37 7.83
C ALA A 82 19.32 -10.83 8.03
N GLU A 83 19.14 -11.29 9.27
CA GLU A 83 18.56 -12.61 9.57
C GLU A 83 17.06 -12.69 9.30
N TYR A 84 16.37 -11.55 9.15
CA TYR A 84 14.96 -11.53 8.81
C TYR A 84 14.76 -11.94 7.34
N ASP A 85 13.79 -12.83 7.12
CA ASP A 85 13.32 -13.15 5.79
C ASP A 85 12.54 -11.95 5.19
N PRO A 86 12.53 -11.73 3.86
CA PRO A 86 11.77 -10.63 3.25
C PRO A 86 10.28 -10.61 3.65
N GLY A 87 9.67 -11.79 3.80
CA GLY A 87 8.29 -11.91 4.28
C GLY A 87 8.11 -11.45 5.73
N ASP A 88 9.10 -11.67 6.59
CA ASP A 88 9.09 -11.23 7.99
C ASP A 88 9.23 -9.71 8.11
N LEU A 89 10.13 -9.11 7.32
CA LEU A 89 10.28 -7.65 7.23
C LEU A 89 8.99 -6.99 6.72
N THR A 90 8.38 -7.59 5.71
CA THR A 90 7.09 -7.13 5.15
C THR A 90 5.99 -7.21 6.19
N ALA A 91 5.87 -8.34 6.90
CA ALA A 91 4.88 -8.51 7.95
C ALA A 91 5.07 -7.52 9.11
N LEU A 92 6.32 -7.25 9.51
CA LEU A 92 6.63 -6.27 10.54
C LEU A 92 6.19 -4.86 10.12
N VAL A 93 6.62 -4.40 8.94
CA VAL A 93 6.29 -3.07 8.43
C VAL A 93 4.78 -2.91 8.20
N TRP A 94 4.13 -3.95 7.69
CA TRP A 94 2.68 -3.98 7.51
C TRP A 94 1.93 -3.91 8.84
N ALA A 95 2.40 -4.61 9.87
CA ALA A 95 1.81 -4.55 11.21
C ALA A 95 1.88 -3.13 11.81
N LEU A 96 3.00 -2.44 11.61
CA LEU A 96 3.15 -1.05 12.06
C LEU A 96 2.21 -0.10 11.33
N ALA A 97 2.05 -0.27 10.01
CA ALA A 97 1.10 0.50 9.22
C ALA A 97 -0.35 0.24 9.65
N ALA A 98 -0.76 -1.03 9.78
CA ALA A 98 -2.09 -1.41 10.24
C ALA A 98 -2.44 -0.84 11.62
N ALA A 99 -1.46 -0.80 12.53
CA ALA A 99 -1.60 -0.24 13.85
C ALA A 99 -1.49 1.30 13.92
N SER A 100 -1.25 1.98 12.79
CA SER A 100 -0.88 3.40 12.74
C SER A 100 0.29 3.75 13.69
N HIS A 101 1.17 2.78 13.95
CA HIS A 101 2.28 2.91 14.88
C HIS A 101 3.52 3.44 14.16
N ARG A 102 3.74 4.75 14.25
CA ARG A 102 4.82 5.44 13.55
C ARG A 102 6.15 5.35 14.31
N ASP A 103 6.88 4.25 14.13
CA ASP A 103 8.27 4.12 14.58
C ASP A 103 9.25 4.44 13.43
N VAL A 104 9.80 5.65 13.44
CA VAL A 104 10.70 6.13 12.38
C VAL A 104 12.02 5.38 12.36
N ALA A 105 12.52 4.94 13.52
CA ALA A 105 13.83 4.27 13.62
C ALA A 105 13.76 2.86 13.02
N VAL A 106 12.74 2.10 13.38
CA VAL A 106 12.51 0.76 12.81
C VAL A 106 12.22 0.84 11.31
N MET A 107 11.36 1.76 10.89
CA MET A 107 11.04 1.93 9.47
C MET A 107 12.28 2.35 8.65
N ALA A 108 13.14 3.22 9.19
CA ALA A 108 14.40 3.55 8.52
C ALA A 108 15.36 2.34 8.44
N ALA A 109 15.48 1.56 9.52
CA ALA A 109 16.35 0.39 9.55
C ALA A 109 15.90 -0.69 8.55
N VAL A 110 14.59 -0.97 8.48
CA VAL A 110 14.02 -1.86 7.46
C VAL A 110 14.18 -1.28 6.05
N GLY A 111 14.04 0.04 5.90
CA GLY A 111 14.26 0.74 4.63
C GLY A 111 15.69 0.56 4.09
N TRP A 112 16.71 0.57 4.95
CA TRP A 112 18.09 0.27 4.56
C TRP A 112 18.28 -1.18 4.15
N GLN A 113 17.76 -2.13 4.93
CA GLN A 113 17.83 -3.56 4.59
C GLN A 113 17.16 -3.88 3.26
N LEU A 114 15.99 -3.29 3.02
CA LEU A 114 15.30 -3.44 1.74
C LEU A 114 16.11 -2.79 0.61
N ALA A 115 16.69 -1.61 0.82
CA ALA A 115 17.54 -0.96 -0.19
C ALA A 115 18.76 -1.82 -0.57
N GLU A 116 19.28 -2.61 0.36
CA GLU A 116 20.42 -3.51 0.14
C GLU A 116 20.03 -4.84 -0.49
N ARG A 117 18.79 -5.36 -0.29
CA ARG A 117 18.40 -6.72 -0.70
C ARG A 117 17.05 -6.81 -1.42
N ALA A 118 16.62 -5.73 -2.07
CA ALA A 118 15.31 -5.66 -2.73
C ALA A 118 15.05 -6.79 -3.75
N TRP A 119 16.11 -7.35 -4.35
CA TRP A 119 15.99 -8.47 -5.30
C TRP A 119 15.41 -9.75 -4.67
N GLU A 120 15.54 -9.94 -3.34
CA GLU A 120 15.03 -11.11 -2.62
C GLU A 120 13.52 -11.04 -2.36
N PHE A 121 12.93 -9.84 -2.38
CA PHE A 121 11.52 -9.65 -2.11
C PHE A 121 10.68 -10.09 -3.32
N CYS A 122 9.55 -10.76 -3.05
CA CYS A 122 8.56 -11.03 -4.08
C CYS A 122 7.79 -9.74 -4.45
N THR A 123 7.07 -9.76 -5.56
CA THR A 123 6.34 -8.58 -6.06
C THR A 123 5.30 -8.07 -5.07
N ASP A 124 4.61 -8.98 -4.38
CA ASP A 124 3.55 -8.64 -3.43
C ASP A 124 4.14 -8.03 -2.16
N ASP A 125 5.29 -8.54 -1.72
CA ASP A 125 6.02 -7.98 -0.57
C ASP A 125 6.51 -6.56 -0.86
N LEU A 126 7.07 -6.33 -2.06
CA LEU A 126 7.48 -4.98 -2.48
C LEU A 126 6.30 -4.01 -2.49
N ALA A 127 5.14 -4.42 -3.01
CA ALA A 127 3.93 -3.60 -3.02
C ALA A 127 3.47 -3.26 -1.59
N LYS A 128 3.40 -4.26 -0.71
CA LYS A 128 2.98 -4.09 0.70
C LYS A 128 3.93 -3.19 1.48
N VAL A 129 5.24 -3.31 1.28
CA VAL A 129 6.20 -2.45 1.98
C VAL A 129 6.03 -1.00 1.53
N VAL A 130 5.98 -0.71 0.22
CA VAL A 130 5.80 0.67 -0.26
C VAL A 130 4.48 1.25 0.23
N LEU A 131 3.41 0.45 0.23
CA LEU A 131 2.10 0.85 0.76
C LEU A 131 2.16 1.18 2.25
N ALA A 132 2.79 0.34 3.06
CA ALA A 132 2.95 0.59 4.49
C ALA A 132 3.75 1.88 4.78
N PHE A 133 4.80 2.17 3.99
CA PHE A 133 5.51 3.44 4.09
C PHE A 133 4.61 4.63 3.71
N ALA A 134 3.76 4.48 2.69
CA ALA A 134 2.78 5.48 2.30
C ALA A 134 1.68 5.71 3.36
N GLU A 135 1.21 4.65 4.03
CA GLU A 135 0.26 4.74 5.15
C GLU A 135 0.83 5.52 6.33
N LEU A 136 2.06 5.22 6.71
CA LEU A 136 2.74 5.91 7.81
C LEU A 136 3.28 7.30 7.42
N ARG A 137 3.14 7.68 6.14
CA ARG A 137 3.67 8.92 5.55
C ARG A 137 5.17 9.09 5.82
N LEU A 138 5.92 8.00 5.64
CA LEU A 138 7.36 7.94 5.79
C LEU A 138 8.01 7.74 4.43
N SER A 139 8.92 8.64 4.05
CA SER A 139 9.70 8.50 2.81
C SER A 139 11.11 8.01 3.12
N HIS A 140 11.55 6.92 2.49
CA HIS A 140 12.94 6.46 2.55
C HIS A 140 13.55 6.45 1.14
N GLN A 141 14.34 7.48 0.80
CA GLN A 141 14.76 7.73 -0.58
C GLN A 141 15.58 6.58 -1.19
N ALA A 142 16.52 6.00 -0.43
CA ALA A 142 17.34 4.89 -0.91
C ALA A 142 16.49 3.64 -1.21
N MET A 143 15.53 3.35 -0.33
CA MET A 143 14.59 2.24 -0.52
C MET A 143 13.73 2.46 -1.75
N MET A 144 13.11 3.65 -1.89
CA MET A 144 12.26 3.97 -3.02
C MET A 144 13.02 3.91 -4.36
N ALA A 145 14.28 4.31 -4.38
CA ALA A 145 15.13 4.18 -5.56
C ALA A 145 15.36 2.71 -5.96
N THR A 146 15.75 1.87 -5.01
CA THR A 146 15.97 0.43 -5.27
C THR A 146 14.66 -0.27 -5.64
N VAL A 147 13.56 -0.02 -4.92
CA VAL A 147 12.25 -0.62 -5.23
C VAL A 147 11.76 -0.21 -6.60
N SER A 148 11.92 1.07 -6.98
CA SER A 148 11.54 1.54 -8.31
C SER A 148 12.28 0.77 -9.41
N MET A 149 13.59 0.51 -9.23
CA MET A 149 14.35 -0.33 -10.16
C MET A 149 13.85 -1.77 -10.17
N GLU A 150 13.64 -2.39 -9.02
CA GLU A 150 13.15 -3.78 -8.93
C GLU A 150 11.74 -3.94 -9.52
N VAL A 151 10.85 -2.96 -9.34
CA VAL A 151 9.53 -2.94 -9.96
C VAL A 151 9.67 -2.93 -11.48
N MET A 152 10.58 -2.13 -12.04
CA MET A 152 10.84 -2.13 -13.48
C MET A 152 11.39 -3.48 -13.97
N TRP A 153 12.30 -4.11 -13.22
CA TRP A 153 12.87 -5.43 -13.58
C TRP A 153 11.86 -6.58 -13.50
N LYS A 154 10.97 -6.54 -12.50
CA LYS A 154 9.98 -7.60 -12.23
C LYS A 154 8.58 -7.26 -12.77
N ILE A 155 8.43 -6.22 -13.58
CA ILE A 155 7.12 -5.64 -13.95
C ILE A 155 6.14 -6.66 -14.58
N ASP A 156 6.66 -7.69 -15.25
CA ASP A 156 5.84 -8.76 -15.84
C ASP A 156 5.32 -9.79 -14.84
N GLN A 157 5.95 -9.88 -13.67
CA GLN A 157 5.63 -10.79 -12.57
C GLN A 157 4.59 -10.20 -11.61
N PHE A 158 4.44 -8.88 -11.57
CA PHE A 158 3.43 -8.25 -10.72
C PHE A 158 2.01 -8.58 -11.20
N SER A 159 1.12 -8.76 -10.23
CA SER A 159 -0.33 -8.70 -10.46
C SER A 159 -0.79 -7.28 -10.78
N ALA A 160 -1.97 -7.15 -11.41
CA ALA A 160 -2.60 -5.86 -11.68
C ALA A 160 -2.81 -5.05 -10.39
N HIS A 161 -3.35 -5.70 -9.37
CA HIS A 161 -3.61 -5.10 -8.06
C HIS A 161 -2.31 -4.59 -7.39
N SER A 162 -1.26 -5.41 -7.37
CA SER A 162 0.02 -5.02 -6.76
C SER A 162 0.68 -3.84 -7.48
N LEU A 163 0.56 -3.73 -8.81
CA LEU A 163 1.04 -2.55 -9.55
C LEU A 163 0.22 -1.30 -9.25
N ALA A 164 -1.11 -1.42 -9.12
CA ALA A 164 -1.96 -0.31 -8.74
C ALA A 164 -1.59 0.21 -7.34
N GLN A 165 -1.38 -0.69 -6.37
CA GLN A 165 -0.90 -0.34 -5.04
C GLN A 165 0.46 0.38 -5.07
N VAL A 166 1.41 -0.10 -5.88
CA VAL A 166 2.71 0.56 -6.03
C VAL A 166 2.55 1.97 -6.60
N ALA A 167 1.73 2.15 -7.64
CA ALA A 167 1.48 3.45 -8.25
C ALA A 167 0.89 4.44 -7.23
N GLU A 168 -0.17 4.02 -6.53
CA GLU A 168 -0.85 4.82 -5.52
C GLU A 168 0.10 5.20 -4.38
N SER A 169 0.87 4.24 -3.88
CA SER A 169 1.81 4.44 -2.77
C SER A 169 2.95 5.39 -3.16
N CYS A 170 3.48 5.25 -4.38
CA CYS A 170 4.49 6.19 -4.90
C CYS A 170 3.94 7.61 -5.01
N ALA A 171 2.70 7.76 -5.49
CA ALA A 171 2.05 9.06 -5.58
C ALA A 171 1.78 9.71 -4.21
N ARG A 172 1.38 8.90 -3.21
CA ARG A 172 1.20 9.36 -1.81
C ARG A 172 2.51 9.81 -1.16
N LEU A 173 3.63 9.18 -1.52
CA LEU A 173 4.96 9.52 -1.03
C LEU A 173 5.65 10.63 -1.83
N ASP A 174 4.97 11.22 -2.82
CA ASP A 174 5.54 12.20 -3.75
C ASP A 174 6.80 11.67 -4.49
N TYR A 175 6.86 10.35 -4.69
CA TYR A 175 7.94 9.65 -5.40
C TYR A 175 7.50 9.34 -6.84
N CYS A 176 7.28 10.39 -7.62
CA CYS A 176 6.71 10.29 -8.97
C CYS A 176 7.80 10.43 -10.04
N LYS A 177 8.67 9.42 -10.20
CA LYS A 177 9.72 9.45 -11.24
C LYS A 177 9.12 9.12 -12.61
N GLU A 178 9.27 10.03 -13.57
CA GLU A 178 8.74 9.87 -14.93
C GLU A 178 9.04 8.50 -15.56
N PRO A 179 10.29 7.97 -15.54
CA PRO A 179 10.56 6.67 -16.16
C PRO A 179 9.72 5.54 -15.55
N MET A 180 9.55 5.52 -14.23
CA MET A 180 8.76 4.49 -13.56
C MET A 180 7.29 4.57 -13.95
N PHE A 181 6.73 5.78 -14.02
CA PHE A 181 5.33 6.00 -14.40
C PHE A 181 5.09 5.71 -15.89
N ASP A 182 6.05 5.97 -16.77
CA ASP A 182 5.94 5.59 -18.19
C ASP A 182 5.91 4.06 -18.36
N TRP A 183 6.78 3.33 -17.66
CA TRP A 183 6.77 1.87 -17.66
C TRP A 183 5.46 1.31 -17.08
N LEU A 184 4.97 1.91 -15.99
CA LEU A 184 3.70 1.51 -15.37
C LEU A 184 2.53 1.77 -16.31
N ALA A 185 2.49 2.92 -17.00
CA ALA A 185 1.46 3.23 -17.99
C ALA A 185 1.46 2.22 -19.14
N ALA A 186 2.63 1.93 -19.72
CA ALA A 186 2.76 0.95 -20.80
C ALA A 186 2.28 -0.44 -20.36
N ARG A 187 2.59 -0.82 -19.12
CA ARG A 187 2.19 -2.10 -18.55
C ARG A 187 0.69 -2.21 -18.32
N VAL A 188 0.07 -1.17 -17.77
CA VAL A 188 -1.39 -1.10 -17.54
C VAL A 188 -2.13 -1.14 -18.88
N ILE A 189 -1.69 -0.37 -19.88
CA ILE A 189 -2.27 -0.39 -21.23
C ILE A 189 -2.19 -1.79 -21.84
N GLY A 190 -1.07 -2.49 -21.68
CA GLY A 190 -0.85 -3.83 -22.26
C GLY A 190 -1.64 -4.97 -21.60
N ARG A 191 -2.16 -4.78 -20.39
CA ARG A 191 -2.94 -5.80 -19.65
C ARG A 191 -4.17 -5.22 -18.97
N MET A 192 -4.85 -4.28 -19.62
CA MET A 192 -5.96 -3.54 -19.04
C MET A 192 -7.12 -4.43 -18.57
N GLU A 193 -7.33 -5.58 -19.23
CA GLU A 193 -8.35 -6.57 -18.88
C GLU A 193 -8.09 -7.28 -17.54
N ASP A 194 -6.84 -7.28 -17.06
CA ASP A 194 -6.46 -7.92 -15.78
C ASP A 194 -6.78 -7.04 -14.55
N TYR A 195 -7.05 -5.74 -14.76
CA TYR A 195 -7.29 -4.78 -13.69
C TYR A 195 -8.77 -4.72 -13.33
N CYS A 196 -9.11 -4.69 -12.04
CA CYS A 196 -10.48 -4.36 -11.63
C CYS A 196 -10.74 -2.83 -11.72
N PRO A 197 -12.00 -2.37 -11.65
CA PRO A 197 -12.30 -0.95 -11.76
C PRO A 197 -11.65 -0.12 -10.64
N GLU A 198 -11.54 -0.68 -9.43
CA GLU A 198 -10.84 -0.09 -8.29
C GLU A 198 -9.35 0.13 -8.60
N ASP A 199 -8.67 -0.90 -9.12
CA ASP A 199 -7.26 -0.81 -9.49
C ASP A 199 -7.03 0.29 -10.54
N LEU A 200 -7.89 0.35 -11.56
CA LEU A 200 -7.81 1.40 -12.60
C LEU A 200 -8.05 2.80 -12.03
N ALA A 201 -8.97 2.94 -11.09
CA ALA A 201 -9.23 4.20 -10.39
C ALA A 201 -8.03 4.64 -9.54
N SER A 202 -7.39 3.71 -8.82
CA SER A 202 -6.17 3.97 -8.05
C SER A 202 -4.98 4.34 -8.93
N VAL A 203 -4.79 3.66 -10.06
CA VAL A 203 -3.77 4.03 -11.06
C VAL A 203 -4.04 5.45 -11.57
N MET A 204 -5.25 5.76 -12.03
CA MET A 204 -5.57 7.10 -12.54
C MET A 204 -5.39 8.18 -11.49
N TRP A 205 -5.80 7.91 -10.25
CA TRP A 205 -5.56 8.81 -9.11
C TRP A 205 -4.06 9.06 -8.91
N ALA A 206 -3.22 8.03 -9.00
CA ALA A 206 -1.77 8.17 -8.87
C ALA A 206 -1.17 9.07 -9.95
N PHE A 207 -1.56 8.89 -11.22
CA PHE A 207 -1.11 9.76 -12.33
C PHE A 207 -1.57 11.21 -12.17
N ALA A 208 -2.83 11.40 -11.74
CA ALA A 208 -3.37 12.72 -11.45
C ALA A 208 -2.68 13.39 -10.24
N GLN A 209 -2.36 12.61 -9.21
CA GLN A 209 -1.62 13.09 -8.04
C GLN A 209 -0.20 13.52 -8.42
N ALA A 210 0.47 12.72 -9.26
CA ALA A 210 1.78 13.01 -9.82
C ALA A 210 1.79 14.17 -10.84
N SER A 211 0.62 14.62 -11.31
CA SER A 211 0.49 15.58 -12.43
C SER A 211 1.19 15.09 -13.70
N ILE A 212 1.25 13.77 -13.91
CA ILE A 212 1.82 13.12 -15.10
C ILE A 212 0.69 12.85 -16.08
N LYS A 213 0.66 13.61 -17.17
CA LYS A 213 -0.34 13.43 -18.23
C LYS A 213 0.13 12.38 -19.24
N HIS A 214 -0.38 11.16 -19.13
CA HIS A 214 -0.12 10.08 -20.08
C HIS A 214 -1.34 9.83 -20.99
N GLU A 215 -1.41 10.51 -22.14
CA GLU A 215 -2.62 10.56 -22.98
C GLU A 215 -3.13 9.18 -23.42
N ALA A 216 -2.22 8.27 -23.78
CA ALA A 216 -2.59 6.91 -24.16
C ALA A 216 -3.23 6.14 -23.01
N LEU A 217 -2.75 6.34 -21.77
CA LEU A 217 -3.30 5.68 -20.59
C LEU A 217 -4.69 6.25 -20.29
N CYS A 218 -4.82 7.57 -20.28
CA CYS A 218 -6.10 8.24 -20.07
C CYS A 218 -7.17 7.75 -21.07
N ASN A 219 -6.82 7.65 -22.35
CA ASN A 219 -7.75 7.19 -23.38
C ASN A 219 -8.10 5.71 -23.22
N SER A 220 -7.13 4.85 -22.93
CA SER A 220 -7.36 3.43 -22.72
C SER A 220 -8.24 3.17 -21.49
N VAL A 221 -7.93 3.79 -20.34
CA VAL A 221 -8.74 3.64 -19.11
C VAL A 221 -10.15 4.17 -19.34
N ALA A 222 -10.30 5.32 -20.00
CA ALA A 222 -11.61 5.86 -20.30
C ALA A 222 -12.46 4.95 -21.21
N ALA A 223 -11.84 4.27 -22.17
CA ALA A 223 -12.53 3.30 -23.03
C ALA A 223 -12.95 2.06 -22.22
N GLU A 224 -12.08 1.55 -21.37
CA GLU A 224 -12.36 0.35 -20.56
C GLU A 224 -13.42 0.62 -19.48
N VAL A 225 -13.33 1.74 -18.77
CA VAL A 225 -14.36 2.19 -17.82
C VAL A 225 -15.71 2.37 -18.51
N GLY A 226 -15.73 2.90 -19.75
CA GLY A 226 -16.96 3.01 -20.53
C GLY A 226 -17.58 1.65 -20.87
N ARG A 227 -16.76 0.60 -21.08
CA ARG A 227 -17.21 -0.78 -21.32
C ARG A 227 -17.75 -1.44 -20.05
N ARG A 228 -17.13 -1.15 -18.90
CA ARG A 228 -17.41 -1.77 -17.59
C ARG A 228 -18.21 -0.88 -16.64
N MET A 229 -18.87 0.13 -17.18
CA MET A 229 -19.64 1.10 -16.39
C MET A 229 -20.65 0.48 -15.40
N PRO A 230 -21.32 -0.66 -15.70
CA PRO A 230 -22.20 -1.32 -14.73
C PRO A 230 -21.50 -1.98 -13.53
N GLU A 231 -20.20 -2.23 -13.64
CA GLU A 231 -19.37 -2.84 -12.58
C GLU A 231 -18.71 -1.79 -11.67
N LEU A 232 -18.86 -0.51 -12.00
CA LEU A 232 -18.20 0.58 -11.32
C LEU A 232 -19.05 1.07 -10.14
N GLU A 233 -18.49 1.05 -8.94
CA GLU A 233 -19.11 1.66 -7.77
C GLU A 233 -18.93 3.19 -7.80
N GLU A 234 -19.75 3.88 -7.02
CA GLU A 234 -19.77 5.35 -6.98
C GLU A 234 -18.43 5.95 -6.53
N CYS A 235 -17.72 5.23 -5.64
CA CYS A 235 -16.41 5.64 -5.13
C CYS A 235 -15.35 5.63 -6.23
N GLU A 236 -15.24 4.54 -7.02
CA GLU A 236 -14.30 4.49 -8.14
C GLU A 236 -14.65 5.53 -9.21
N PHE A 237 -15.94 5.70 -9.52
CA PHE A 237 -16.38 6.69 -10.50
C PHE A 237 -15.97 8.11 -10.10
N SER A 238 -16.21 8.48 -8.84
CA SER A 238 -15.82 9.78 -8.30
C SER A 238 -14.32 9.99 -8.35
N ARG A 239 -13.53 8.96 -8.00
CA ARG A 239 -12.06 9.00 -8.06
C ARG A 239 -11.54 9.17 -9.49
N LEU A 240 -12.14 8.47 -10.45
CA LEU A 240 -11.82 8.59 -11.88
C LEU A 240 -12.15 10.00 -12.40
N VAL A 241 -13.37 10.49 -12.16
CA VAL A 241 -13.80 11.84 -12.58
C VAL A 241 -12.83 12.91 -12.06
N TRP A 242 -12.48 12.85 -10.77
CA TRP A 242 -11.49 13.75 -10.19
C TRP A 242 -10.12 13.66 -10.87
N ALA A 243 -9.65 12.44 -11.13
CA ALA A 243 -8.35 12.22 -11.77
C ALA A 243 -8.32 12.80 -13.19
N PHE A 244 -9.38 12.60 -13.97
CA PHE A 244 -9.52 13.15 -15.32
C PHE A 244 -9.60 14.68 -15.33
N ASP A 245 -10.39 15.27 -14.43
CA ASP A 245 -10.48 16.73 -14.26
C ASP A 245 -9.11 17.33 -13.92
N LYS A 246 -8.40 16.76 -12.94
CA LYS A 246 -7.07 17.22 -12.53
C LYS A 246 -6.02 17.11 -13.65
N LEU A 247 -6.12 16.09 -14.49
CA LEU A 247 -5.25 15.92 -15.67
C LEU A 247 -5.67 16.78 -16.87
N GLY A 248 -6.81 17.51 -16.78
CA GLY A 248 -7.35 18.32 -17.86
C GLY A 248 -7.77 17.49 -19.07
N VAL A 249 -8.16 16.23 -18.85
CA VAL A 249 -8.64 15.32 -19.90
C VAL A 249 -10.13 15.09 -19.67
N ALA A 250 -10.95 15.30 -20.71
CA ALA A 250 -12.39 15.06 -20.64
C ALA A 250 -12.79 13.94 -21.63
N PRO A 251 -12.65 12.66 -21.25
CA PRO A 251 -13.06 11.56 -22.10
C PRO A 251 -14.57 11.50 -22.20
N ARG A 252 -15.10 11.38 -23.42
CA ARG A 252 -16.55 11.36 -23.67
C ARG A 252 -17.29 10.25 -22.89
N SER A 253 -16.65 9.10 -22.69
CA SER A 253 -17.20 7.94 -21.99
C SER A 253 -17.52 8.21 -20.52
N ILE A 254 -16.74 9.06 -19.83
CA ILE A 254 -16.92 9.38 -18.40
C ILE A 254 -17.76 10.64 -18.21
N THR A 255 -17.75 11.55 -19.17
CA THR A 255 -18.57 12.76 -19.11
C THR A 255 -20.05 12.50 -19.44
N GLN A 256 -20.38 11.49 -20.26
CA GLN A 256 -21.77 11.22 -20.66
C GLN A 256 -22.72 10.86 -19.50
N PRO A 257 -22.34 10.02 -18.53
CA PRO A 257 -23.18 9.69 -17.37
C PRO A 257 -23.48 10.89 -16.46
N LEU A 258 -22.52 11.82 -16.31
CA LEU A 258 -22.69 13.06 -15.53
C LEU A 258 -23.75 14.01 -16.11
N PHE A 259 -24.12 13.84 -17.38
CA PHE A 259 -25.16 14.61 -18.06
C PHE A 259 -26.46 13.83 -18.25
N HIS A 260 -26.57 12.59 -17.74
CA HIS A 260 -27.81 11.83 -17.76
C HIS A 260 -28.66 12.19 -16.52
N PRO A 261 -29.96 12.52 -16.67
CA PRO A 261 -30.81 13.00 -15.58
C PRO A 261 -31.09 11.99 -14.46
N ASP A 262 -30.56 10.77 -14.53
CA ASP A 262 -30.77 9.69 -13.56
C ASP A 262 -29.58 9.48 -12.60
N PHE A 263 -28.48 10.24 -12.74
CA PHE A 263 -27.32 10.16 -11.83
C PHE A 263 -27.49 11.21 -10.71
N ASN A 264 -28.13 10.82 -9.61
CA ASN A 264 -28.23 11.64 -8.40
C ASN A 264 -27.12 11.20 -7.41
N PRO A 265 -26.09 12.02 -7.14
CA PRO A 265 -25.00 11.68 -6.20
C PRO A 265 -25.44 11.71 -4.72
N HIS A 266 -26.74 11.59 -4.45
CA HIS A 266 -27.36 11.78 -3.14
C HIS A 266 -28.54 10.82 -2.86
N ASP A 267 -28.70 9.73 -3.62
CA ASP A 267 -29.66 8.66 -3.29
C ASP A 267 -28.96 7.34 -2.96
#